data_AF-A0A183MUQ5-F1
#
_entry.id   AF-A0A183MUQ5-F1
#
_cell.length_a   1.000
_cell.length_b   1.000
_cell.length_c   1.000
_cell.angle_alpha   90.00
_cell.angle_beta   90.00
_cell.angle_gamma   90.00
#
_symmetry.space_group_name_H-M   'P 1'
#
loop_
_entity.id
_entity.type
_entity.pdbx_description
1 polymer ?
#
loop_
_entity_poly.entity_id
_entity_poly.type
_entity_poly.pdbx_seq_one_letter_code
_entity_poly.pdbx_strand_id
1 'polypeptide(L)' 'MHAAVFGNVTAIIQRMYARRTTFQSKVQDLKEFIEVYRIPKTLKSRMEDFFQTTWAINRGIDVPEVGILPAII' A
#
# COMPACT_ATOMS: atom_id res chain seq x y z
N MET A 1 -12.24 -30.60 -16.45
CA MET A 1 -12.91 -30.25 -15.17
C MET A 1 -11.91 -29.85 -14.08
N HIS A 2 -10.82 -30.60 -13.85
CA HIS A 2 -9.81 -30.29 -12.83
C HIS A 2 -9.16 -28.90 -12.96
N ALA A 3 -8.72 -28.50 -14.17
CA ALA A 3 -8.06 -27.20 -14.39
C ALA A 3 -8.92 -25.99 -14.00
N ALA A 4 -10.23 -26.05 -14.20
CA ALA A 4 -11.14 -24.96 -13.85
C ALA A 4 -11.30 -24.81 -12.32
N VAL A 5 -11.33 -25.92 -11.57
CA VAL A 5 -11.39 -25.90 -10.11
C VAL A 5 -10.09 -25.32 -9.54
N PHE A 6 -8.94 -25.78 -10.03
CA PHE A 6 -7.64 -25.22 -9.63
C PHE A 6 -7.55 -23.73 -9.96
N GLY A 7 -7.96 -23.31 -11.16
CA GLY A 7 -7.99 -21.91 -11.57
C GLY A 7 -8.83 -21.03 -10.64
N ASN A 8 -10.01 -21.51 -10.22
CA ASN A 8 -10.86 -20.78 -9.29
C ASN A 8 -10.22 -20.65 -7.90
N VAL A 9 -9.61 -21.72 -7.39
CA VAL A 9 -8.91 -21.69 -6.09
C VAL A 9 -7.72 -20.72 -6.15
N THR A 10 -6.91 -20.79 -7.21
CA THR A 10 -5.80 -19.85 -7.42
C THR A 10 -6.28 -18.41 -7.50
N ALA A 11 -7.36 -18.12 -8.22
CA ALA A 11 -7.92 -16.78 -8.33
C ALA A 11 -8.43 -16.24 -6.98
N ILE A 12 -9.04 -17.09 -6.15
CA ILE A 12 -9.48 -16.70 -4.79
C ILE A 12 -8.27 -16.38 -3.92
N ILE A 13 -7.25 -17.25 -3.91
CA ILE A 13 -6.01 -17.06 -3.15
C ILE A 13 -5.32 -15.76 -3.59
N GLN A 14 -5.17 -15.55 -4.91
CA GLN A 14 -4.57 -14.32 -5.45
C GLN A 14 -5.36 -13.08 -5.01
N ARG A 15 -6.69 -13.11 -5.02
CA ARG A 15 -7.51 -12.01 -4.50
C ARG A 15 -7.34 -11.78 -3.00
N MET A 16 -7.17 -12.84 -2.20
CA MET A 16 -6.88 -12.72 -0.77
C MET A 16 -5.52 -12.04 -0.53
N TYR A 17 -4.51 -12.32 -1.34
CA TYR A 17 -3.17 -11.75 -1.20
C TYR A 17 -2.95 -10.43 -1.94
N ALA A 18 -3.74 -10.11 -2.96
CA ALA A 18 -3.58 -8.92 -3.81
C ALA A 18 -3.43 -7.63 -2.98
N ARG A 19 -4.24 -7.51 -1.93
CA ARG A 19 -4.19 -6.36 -1.03
C ARG A 19 -2.87 -6.27 -0.25
N ARG A 20 -2.35 -7.40 0.24
CA ARG A 20 -1.07 -7.44 0.96
C ARG A 20 0.09 -7.16 0.02
N THR A 21 0.07 -7.68 -1.20
CA THR A 21 1.14 -7.46 -2.18
C THR A 21 1.20 -6.00 -2.62
N THR A 22 0.06 -5.34 -2.82
CA THR A 22 0.02 -3.89 -3.15
C THR A 22 0.63 -3.05 -2.03
N PHE A 23 0.28 -3.33 -0.77
CA PHE A 23 0.89 -2.64 0.37
C PHE A 23 2.41 -2.81 0.40
N GLN A 24 2.88 -4.04 0.26
CA GLN A 24 4.31 -4.34 0.30
C GLN A 24 5.07 -3.60 -0.81
N SER A 25 4.51 -3.53 -2.02
CA SER A 25 5.08 -2.75 -3.11
C SER A 25 5.17 -1.26 -2.74
N LYS A 26 4.09 -0.66 -2.24
CA LYS A 26 4.08 0.76 -1.86
C LYS A 26 5.04 1.09 -0.72
N VAL A 27 5.18 0.18 0.25
CA VAL A 27 6.16 0.32 1.34
C VAL A 27 7.59 0.21 0.80
N GLN A 28 7.82 -0.65 -0.18
CA GLN A 28 9.13 -0.79 -0.84
C GLN A 28 9.49 0.50 -1.60
N ASP A 29 8.56 1.03 -2.40
CA ASP A 29 8.73 2.30 -3.13
C ASP A 29 9.07 3.46 -2.16
N LEU A 30 8.40 3.52 -1.00
CA LEU A 30 8.66 4.52 0.03
C LEU A 30 10.08 4.40 0.59
N LYS A 31 10.54 3.17 0.88
CA LYS A 31 11.88 2.93 1.39
C LYS A 31 12.95 3.36 0.40
N GLU A 32 12.77 3.00 -0.87
CA GLU A 32 13.68 3.40 -1.96
C GLU A 32 13.74 4.92 -2.09
N PHE A 33 12.59 5.60 -2.06
CA PHE A 33 12.53 7.06 -2.06
C PHE A 33 13.30 7.67 -0.89
N ILE A 34 13.09 7.18 0.33
CA ILE A 34 13.76 7.68 1.53
C ILE A 34 15.28 7.53 1.43
N GLU A 35 15.75 6.40 0.88
CA GLU A 35 17.18 6.12 0.71
C GLU A 35 17.80 7.00 -0.37
N VAL A 36 17.16 7.12 -1.54
CA VAL A 36 17.65 7.93 -2.66
C VAL A 36 17.79 9.40 -2.29
N TYR A 37 16.79 9.96 -1.62
CA TYR A 37 16.77 11.38 -1.25
C TYR A 37 17.43 11.68 0.11
N ARG A 38 18.00 10.67 0.78
CA ARG A 38 18.63 10.78 2.11
C ARG A 38 17.75 11.55 3.11
N ILE A 39 16.49 11.15 3.21
CA ILE A 39 15.50 11.83 4.05
C ILE A 39 15.91 11.72 5.54
N PRO A 40 15.88 12.82 6.31
CA PRO A 40 16.22 12.80 7.73
C PRO A 40 15.26 11.91 8.54
N LYS A 41 15.79 11.27 9.60
CA LYS A 41 15.08 10.24 10.38
C LYS A 41 13.70 10.67 10.89
N THR A 42 13.55 11.94 11.29
CA THR A 42 12.28 12.50 11.77
C THR A 42 11.21 12.53 10.69
N LEU A 43 11.58 12.91 9.46
CA LEU A 43 10.66 12.95 8.33
C LEU A 43 10.35 11.54 7.82
N LYS A 44 11.35 10.65 7.83
CA LYS A 44 11.14 9.21 7.56
C LYS A 44 10.07 8.61 8.46
N SER A 45 10.17 8.81 9.77
CA SER A 45 9.18 8.28 10.73
C SER A 45 7.78 8.79 10.41
N ARG A 46 7.64 10.09 10.13
CA ARG A 46 6.34 10.69 9.77
C ARG A 46 5.77 10.12 8.48
N MET A 47 6.61 9.85 7.48
CA MET A 47 6.18 9.25 6.22
C MET A 47 5.72 7.80 6.43
N GLU A 48 6.43 7.01 7.23
CA GLU A 48 6.05 5.64 7.58
C GLU A 48 4.72 5.62 8.36
N ASP A 49 4.56 6.49 9.36
CA ASP A 49 3.33 6.62 10.16
C ASP A 49 2.13 7.04 9.30
N PHE A 50 2.33 7.99 8.37
CA PHE A 50 1.31 8.40 7.42
C PHE A 50 0.89 7.24 6.51
N PHE A 51 1.85 6.49 5.96
CA PHE A 51 1.55 5.33 5.11
C PHE A 51 0.80 4.23 5.87
N GLN A 52 1.19 3.94 7.11
CA GLN A 52 0.50 2.97 7.96
C GLN A 52 -0.93 3.42 8.30
N THR A 53 -1.09 4.70 8.66
CA THR A 53 -2.39 5.28 9.03
C THR A 53 -3.34 5.29 7.84
N THR A 54 -2.89 5.80 6.70
CA THR A 54 -3.65 5.82 5.45
C THR A 54 -4.02 4.40 5.01
N TRP A 55 -3.12 3.43 5.15
CA TRP A 55 -3.42 2.03 4.85
C TRP A 55 -4.47 1.43 5.78
N ALA A 56 -4.38 1.69 7.09
CA ALA A 56 -5.32 1.20 8.09
C ALA A 56 -6.73 1.77 7.90
N ILE A 57 -6.84 3.07 7.57
CA ILE A 57 -8.11 3.77 7.31
C ILE A 57 -8.75 3.23 6.02
N ASN A 58 -7.96 3.13 4.95
CA ASN A 58 -8.50 2.79 3.63
C ASN A 58 -8.77 1.29 3.46
N ARG A 59 -8.29 0.45 4.40
CA ARG A 59 -8.35 -1.02 4.33
C ARG A 59 -7.93 -1.55 2.96
N GLY A 60 -7.03 -0.88 2.24
CA GLY A 60 -6.60 -1.26 0.89
C GLY A 60 -7.70 -1.18 -0.20
N ILE A 61 -8.62 -0.22 -0.10
CA ILE A 61 -9.40 0.30 -1.23
C ILE A 61 -8.62 1.50 -1.77
N ASP A 62 -8.37 1.54 -3.08
CA ASP A 62 -7.81 2.72 -3.74
C ASP A 62 -8.66 3.92 -3.32
N VAL A 63 -8.08 4.80 -2.51
CA VAL A 63 -8.62 6.15 -2.42
C VAL A 63 -8.30 6.74 -3.76
N PRO A 64 -9.32 7.12 -4.57
CA PRO A 64 -9.03 7.84 -5.80
C PRO A 64 -8.17 9.03 -5.40
N GLU A 65 -7.09 9.24 -6.15
CA GLU A 65 -6.10 10.31 -6.00
C GLU A 65 -6.80 11.67 -6.19
N VAL A 66 -7.69 12.00 -5.27
CA VAL A 66 -8.48 13.21 -5.24
C VAL A 66 -7.79 14.09 -4.24
N GLY A 67 -7.04 15.04 -4.80
CA GLY A 67 -6.85 16.34 -4.18
C GLY A 67 -6.07 16.31 -2.88
N ILE A 68 -4.78 16.59 -3.03
CA ILE A 68 -4.05 17.51 -2.16
C ILE A 68 -5.02 18.44 -1.36
N LEU A 69 -5.09 18.19 -0.04
CA LEU A 69 -5.43 19.11 1.06
C LEU A 69 -6.90 19.58 1.19
N PRO A 70 -7.34 19.81 2.44
CA PRO A 70 -7.03 21.05 3.15
C PRO A 70 -6.07 20.75 4.31
N ALA A 71 -4.92 21.41 4.47
CA ALA A 71 -4.81 22.81 4.86
C ALA A 71 -5.68 23.11 6.09
N ILE A 72 -5.10 22.87 7.26
CA ILE A 72 -5.40 23.52 8.55
C ILE A 72 -6.77 23.16 9.16
N ILE A 73 -6.69 22.44 10.29
CA ILE A 73 -7.35 22.59 11.61
C ILE A 73 -7.46 21.21 12.26
#